data_AF-A0A919I493-F1
#
_entry.id   AF-A0A919I493-F1
#
_cell.length_a   1.000
_cell.length_b   1.000
_cell.length_c   1.000
_cell.angle_alpha   90.00
_cell.angle_beta   90.00
_cell.angle_gamma   90.00
#
_symmetry.space_group_name_H-M   'P 1'
#
loop_
_entity.id
_entity.type
_entity.pdbx_description
1 polymer ?
#
loop_
_entity_poly.entity_id
_entity_poly.type
_entity_poly.pdbx_seq_one_letter_code
_entity_poly.pdbx_strand_id
1 'polypeptide(L)'
;MGIPANVNIDFIRWVLTLQTGSKNFQVEINYGEGEPNTPGFKNGGLKKSFEGKYTLSEDDKHYGKCQLYHLKSNQLVPELTLLRINENLYHFLTSQNKLMIGTGGWSYTLNNKEPDLKESKSPSFLLSSNLLKEIVSPVVFVGRTPCREFAAEHHLNASSTCIKLKWKLTLNRDAITHQPTTYSIRKVVDNKPKDVTGRWVLRKGGPSNPDAVIVQLDPDDPDKSILLIAGDENVLFFLHKDLTMYVGDNNFSFTLNRASDNK
;
A
#
# COMPACT_ATOMS: atom_id res chain seq x y z
N MET A 1 16.19 13.58 5.46
CA MET A 1 16.33 12.64 6.61
C MET A 1 17.75 12.46 7.13
N GLY A 2 18.80 12.95 6.45
CA GLY A 2 20.18 12.87 6.94
C GLY A 2 20.72 11.45 7.08
N ILE A 3 20.19 10.48 6.33
CA ILE A 3 20.75 9.13 6.23
C ILE A 3 21.97 9.21 5.29
N PRO A 4 23.17 8.80 5.72
CA PRO A 4 24.35 8.86 4.86
C PRO A 4 24.20 7.96 3.62
N ALA A 5 24.65 8.44 2.47
CA ALA A 5 24.51 7.72 1.19
C ALA A 5 25.37 6.45 1.09
N ASN A 6 26.35 6.27 1.97
CA ASN A 6 27.25 5.12 2.01
C ASN A 6 26.73 3.96 2.88
N VAL A 7 25.53 4.07 3.45
CA VAL A 7 24.91 2.99 4.23
C VAL A 7 24.12 2.09 3.29
N ASN A 8 24.40 0.79 3.32
CA ASN A 8 23.56 -0.20 2.64
C ASN A 8 22.21 -0.29 3.34
N ILE A 9 21.13 -0.07 2.59
CA ILE A 9 19.77 -0.06 3.12
C ILE A 9 18.88 -0.85 2.18
N ASP A 10 18.35 -1.97 2.69
CA ASP A 10 17.34 -2.74 1.97
C ASP A 10 15.95 -2.14 2.20
N PHE A 11 15.67 -1.70 3.44
CA PHE A 11 14.41 -1.07 3.81
C PHE A 11 14.54 -0.19 5.05
N ILE A 12 13.50 0.61 5.30
CA ILE A 12 13.32 1.43 6.49
C ILE A 12 12.00 1.00 7.14
N ARG A 13 12.04 0.69 8.44
CA ARG A 13 10.85 0.53 9.28
C ARG A 13 10.54 1.86 9.96
N TRP A 14 9.29 2.27 9.87
CA TRP A 14 8.80 3.55 10.39
C TRP A 14 7.81 3.30 11.53
N VAL A 15 7.91 4.10 12.58
CA VAL A 15 6.90 4.22 13.63
C VAL A 15 6.57 5.70 13.76
N LEU A 16 5.33 6.06 13.46
CA LEU A 16 4.82 7.42 13.61
C LEU A 16 3.84 7.46 14.77
N THR A 17 4.06 8.38 15.69
CA THR A 17 3.14 8.71 16.77
C THR A 17 2.63 10.13 16.56
N LEU A 18 1.31 10.30 16.50
CA LEU A 18 0.65 11.60 16.36
C LEU A 18 -0.09 11.95 17.66
N GLN A 19 0.19 13.13 18.22
CA GLN A 19 -0.47 13.63 19.42
C GLN A 19 -1.53 14.67 19.03
N THR A 20 -2.80 14.27 18.96
CA THR A 20 -3.90 15.10 18.44
C THR A 20 -4.07 16.44 19.15
N GLY A 21 -3.97 16.44 20.49
CA GLY A 21 -4.19 17.66 21.29
C GLY A 21 -3.11 18.72 21.11
N SER A 22 -1.84 18.32 21.12
CA SER A 22 -0.69 19.22 21.00
C SER A 22 -0.26 19.48 19.55
N LYS A 23 -0.77 18.68 18.60
CA LYS A 23 -0.30 18.57 17.22
C LYS A 23 1.20 18.28 17.11
N ASN A 24 1.74 17.57 18.08
CA ASN A 24 3.12 17.09 18.04
C ASN A 24 3.19 15.74 17.32
N PHE A 25 4.32 15.42 16.74
CA PHE A 25 4.61 14.09 16.23
C PHE A 25 5.96 13.59 16.73
N GLN A 26 6.11 12.27 16.74
CA GLN A 26 7.38 11.58 16.84
C GLN A 26 7.46 10.56 15.71
N VAL A 27 8.56 10.57 14.96
CA VAL A 27 8.89 9.57 13.93
C VAL A 27 10.15 8.85 14.35
N GLU A 28 10.03 7.55 14.61
CA GLU A 28 11.17 6.66 14.77
C GLU A 28 11.39 5.88 13.49
N ILE A 29 12.64 5.83 13.03
CA ILE A 29 13.06 4.98 11.92
C ILE A 29 14.10 3.97 12.40
N ASN A 30 13.98 2.74 11.90
CA ASN A 30 15.05 1.74 11.92
C ASN A 30 15.37 1.35 10.48
N TYR A 31 16.62 1.45 10.05
CA TYR A 31 17.04 1.23 8.67
C TYR A 31 18.34 0.43 8.58
N GLY A 32 18.50 -0.31 7.49
CA GLY A 32 19.70 -1.09 7.22
C GLY A 32 19.43 -2.26 6.29
N GLU A 33 20.39 -3.18 6.22
CA GLU A 33 20.25 -4.45 5.51
C GLU A 33 19.32 -5.41 6.26
N GLY A 34 18.47 -6.11 5.51
CA GLY A 34 17.56 -7.11 6.06
C GLY A 34 18.29 -8.39 6.48
N GLU A 35 17.87 -8.97 7.59
CA GLU A 35 18.33 -10.28 8.02
C GLU A 35 17.55 -11.38 7.24
N PRO A 36 18.23 -12.26 6.49
CA PRO A 36 17.57 -13.26 5.66
C PRO A 36 16.53 -14.10 6.42
N ASN A 37 15.38 -14.32 5.79
CA ASN A 37 14.27 -15.12 6.35
C ASN A 37 13.67 -14.62 7.67
N THR A 38 13.97 -13.37 8.07
CA THR A 38 13.32 -12.73 9.22
C THR A 38 12.73 -11.37 8.81
N PRO A 39 11.92 -10.74 9.67
CA PRO A 39 11.58 -9.32 9.52
C PRO A 39 12.66 -8.39 10.12
N GLY A 40 13.76 -8.92 10.65
CA GLY A 40 14.80 -8.16 11.34
C GLY A 40 15.79 -7.47 10.40
N PHE A 41 16.68 -6.69 11.01
CA PHE A 41 17.85 -6.09 10.36
C PHE A 41 19.10 -6.83 10.82
N LYS A 42 20.10 -6.95 9.94
CA LYS A 42 21.44 -7.41 10.33
C LYS A 42 21.96 -6.51 11.45
N ASN A 43 22.47 -7.10 12.52
CA ASN A 43 22.96 -6.38 13.71
C ASN A 43 21.96 -5.38 14.33
N GLY A 44 20.64 -5.59 14.12
CA GLY A 44 19.59 -4.74 14.68
C GLY A 44 19.29 -3.43 13.92
N GLY A 45 20.09 -3.08 12.91
CA GLY A 45 19.92 -1.87 12.10
C GLY A 45 20.35 -0.58 12.81
N LEU A 46 20.22 0.55 12.12
CA LEU A 46 20.48 1.88 12.63
C LEU A 46 19.18 2.60 12.94
N LYS A 47 19.12 3.29 14.09
CA LYS A 47 17.92 4.00 14.53
C LYS A 47 18.11 5.52 14.51
N LYS A 48 17.04 6.24 14.17
CA LYS A 48 16.92 7.68 14.37
C LYS A 48 15.51 8.03 14.83
N SER A 49 15.38 9.12 15.58
CA SER A 49 14.09 9.69 15.95
C SER A 49 14.04 11.16 15.56
N PHE A 50 12.86 11.61 15.18
CA PHE A 50 12.55 13.00 14.84
C PHE A 50 11.30 13.41 15.58
N GLU A 51 11.32 14.60 16.17
CA GLU A 51 10.17 15.17 16.85
C GLU A 51 9.89 16.56 16.30
N GLY A 52 8.62 16.93 16.26
CA GLY A 52 8.21 18.21 15.73
C GLY A 52 6.72 18.43 15.83
N LYS A 53 6.21 19.33 15.00
CA LYS A 53 4.79 19.64 14.90
C LYS A 53 4.26 19.24 13.55
N TYR A 54 3.00 18.82 13.51
CA TYR A 54 2.31 18.60 12.26
C TYR A 54 1.19 19.63 12.05
N THR A 55 0.96 19.98 10.79
CA THR A 55 -0.21 20.73 10.36
C THR A 55 -1.09 19.86 9.48
N LEU A 56 -2.35 20.28 9.31
CA LEU A 56 -3.32 19.59 8.49
C LEU A 56 -3.71 20.52 7.33
N SER A 57 -3.86 19.94 6.15
CA SER A 57 -4.49 20.61 5.01
C SER A 57 -5.44 19.65 4.30
N GLU A 58 -6.21 20.17 3.35
CA GLU A 58 -7.04 19.36 2.45
C GLU A 58 -6.43 19.35 1.04
N ASP A 59 -6.62 18.26 0.28
CA ASP A 59 -6.21 18.18 -1.13
C ASP A 59 -7.34 17.75 -2.06
N ASP A 60 -8.20 18.71 -2.37
CA ASP A 60 -9.33 18.52 -3.29
C ASP A 60 -8.92 18.25 -4.75
N LYS A 61 -7.65 18.46 -5.11
CA LYS A 61 -7.20 18.42 -6.51
C LYS A 61 -6.79 17.02 -6.95
N HIS A 62 -6.05 16.31 -6.12
CA HIS A 62 -5.46 15.02 -6.51
C HIS A 62 -6.25 13.82 -6.01
N TYR A 63 -6.79 13.91 -4.78
CA TYR A 63 -7.39 12.78 -4.09
C TYR A 63 -8.82 13.09 -3.59
N GLY A 64 -9.42 14.20 -4.02
CA GLY A 64 -10.70 14.69 -3.48
C GLY A 64 -10.56 15.18 -2.03
N LYS A 65 -11.66 15.38 -1.30
CA LYS A 65 -11.63 15.91 0.08
C LYS A 65 -10.92 14.96 1.06
N CYS A 66 -9.60 14.95 1.03
CA CYS A 66 -8.73 14.13 1.86
C CYS A 66 -7.89 15.02 2.76
N GLN A 67 -7.47 14.48 3.89
CA GLN A 67 -6.63 15.20 4.84
C GLN A 67 -5.17 14.84 4.62
N LEU A 68 -4.34 15.88 4.46
CA LEU A 68 -2.89 15.77 4.43
C LEU A 68 -2.30 16.14 5.79
N TYR A 69 -1.31 15.37 6.23
CA TYR A 69 -0.50 15.62 7.41
C TYR A 69 0.87 16.10 6.96
N HIS A 70 1.27 17.26 7.45
CA HIS A 70 2.53 17.91 7.11
C HIS A 70 3.44 17.91 8.33
N LEU A 71 4.44 17.02 8.37
CA LEU A 71 5.29 16.75 9.52
C LEU A 71 6.58 17.54 9.40
N LYS A 72 6.69 18.60 10.22
CA LYS A 72 7.80 19.54 10.18
C LYS A 72 8.66 19.49 11.44
N SER A 73 9.97 19.36 11.25
CA SER A 73 10.98 19.47 12.31
C SER A 73 12.27 20.06 11.74
N ASN A 74 13.03 20.79 12.56
CA ASN A 74 14.35 21.27 12.17
C ASN A 74 15.34 20.13 11.90
N GLN A 75 15.09 18.94 12.44
CA GLN A 75 15.89 17.73 12.23
C GLN A 75 15.39 16.90 11.03
N LEU A 76 14.19 17.20 10.51
CA LEU A 76 13.53 16.47 9.44
C LEU A 76 13.42 17.36 8.20
N VAL A 77 14.47 17.34 7.39
CA VAL A 77 14.54 18.08 6.11
C VAL A 77 14.70 17.08 4.96
N PRO A 78 13.84 17.12 3.92
CA PRO A 78 12.64 17.96 3.80
C PRO A 78 11.53 17.53 4.77
N GLU A 79 10.49 18.36 4.86
CA GLU A 79 9.20 18.05 5.49
C GLU A 79 8.62 16.74 4.91
N LEU A 80 7.98 15.93 5.75
CA LEU A 80 7.26 14.73 5.29
C LEU A 80 5.78 15.03 5.18
N THR A 81 5.17 14.64 4.06
CA THR A 81 3.72 14.75 3.86
C THR A 81 3.11 13.36 3.81
N LEU A 82 2.00 13.16 4.53
CA LEU A 82 1.22 11.93 4.49
C LEU A 82 -0.21 12.22 4.07
N LEU A 83 -0.75 11.39 3.19
CA LEU A 83 -2.18 11.28 2.93
C LEU A 83 -2.81 10.37 3.99
N ARG A 84 -3.85 10.86 4.68
CA ARG A 84 -4.73 9.98 5.48
C ARG A 84 -5.68 9.26 4.52
N ILE A 85 -5.52 7.95 4.41
CA ILE A 85 -6.39 7.11 3.59
C ILE A 85 -7.69 6.83 4.38
N ASN A 86 -7.56 6.35 5.61
CA ASN A 86 -8.64 6.24 6.57
C ASN A 86 -8.04 6.33 7.99
N GLU A 87 -8.81 5.93 9.01
CA GLU A 87 -8.34 5.92 10.41
C GLU A 87 -7.16 4.98 10.67
N ASN A 88 -7.01 3.96 9.82
CA ASN A 88 -6.04 2.89 10.02
C ASN A 88 -4.85 2.96 9.06
N LEU A 89 -4.92 3.80 8.03
CA LEU A 89 -3.95 3.82 6.94
C LEU A 89 -3.54 5.24 6.57
N TYR A 90 -2.22 5.44 6.50
CA TYR A 90 -1.59 6.66 6.00
C TYR A 90 -0.58 6.30 4.91
N HIS A 91 -0.36 7.18 3.95
CA HIS A 91 0.60 6.93 2.88
C HIS A 91 1.49 8.15 2.64
N PHE A 92 2.79 7.97 2.54
CA PHE A 92 3.70 9.09 2.27
C PHE A 92 3.52 9.64 0.86
N LEU A 93 3.65 10.95 0.73
CA LEU A 93 3.61 11.66 -0.54
C LEU A 93 5.00 12.15 -0.96
N THR A 94 5.22 12.25 -2.27
CA THR A 94 6.33 13.00 -2.83
C THR A 94 6.13 14.50 -2.61
N SER A 95 7.15 15.32 -2.89
CA SER A 95 7.03 16.78 -2.86
C SER A 95 6.08 17.36 -3.93
N GLN A 96 5.57 16.54 -4.84
CA GLN A 96 4.53 16.88 -5.82
C GLN A 96 3.15 16.33 -5.42
N ASN A 97 2.98 15.93 -4.15
CA ASN A 97 1.78 15.29 -3.62
C ASN A 97 1.36 14.02 -4.37
N LYS A 98 2.30 13.28 -4.96
CA LYS A 98 2.01 11.95 -5.55
C LYS A 98 2.22 10.85 -4.50
N LEU A 99 1.45 9.77 -4.55
CA LEU A 99 1.70 8.61 -3.69
C LEU A 99 3.14 8.11 -3.94
N MET A 100 3.91 7.92 -2.87
CA MET A 100 5.26 7.39 -3.02
C MET A 100 5.20 5.92 -3.44
N ILE A 101 5.90 5.59 -4.52
CA ILE A 101 5.88 4.24 -5.09
C ILE A 101 6.91 3.37 -4.37
N GLY A 102 6.44 2.25 -3.82
CA GLY A 102 7.29 1.24 -3.21
C GLY A 102 7.94 0.28 -4.22
N THR A 103 8.33 -0.88 -3.72
CA THR A 103 8.85 -1.98 -4.55
C THR A 103 8.07 -3.27 -4.28
N GLY A 104 8.49 -4.39 -4.89
CA GLY A 104 8.03 -5.71 -4.45
C GLY A 104 8.53 -6.10 -3.06
N GLY A 105 9.38 -5.26 -2.45
CA GLY A 105 10.01 -5.45 -1.16
C GLY A 105 9.29 -4.83 0.02
N TRP A 106 8.81 -3.60 -0.17
CA TRP A 106 8.33 -2.68 0.85
C TRP A 106 7.39 -1.65 0.20
N SER A 107 6.60 -0.94 1.02
CA SER A 107 5.70 0.14 0.59
C SER A 107 5.89 1.37 1.47
N TYR A 108 5.28 2.49 1.08
CA TYR A 108 5.22 3.73 1.87
C TYR A 108 3.90 3.92 2.62
N THR A 109 3.20 2.81 2.91
CA THR A 109 1.95 2.82 3.68
C THR A 109 2.22 2.51 5.14
N LEU A 110 1.75 3.37 6.05
CA LEU A 110 1.76 3.14 7.49
C LEU A 110 0.43 2.53 7.91
N ASN A 111 0.52 1.49 8.74
CA ASN A 111 -0.63 0.83 9.35
C ASN A 111 -0.77 1.30 10.80
N ASN A 112 -2.01 1.52 11.24
CA ASN A 112 -2.30 1.69 12.66
C ASN A 112 -1.99 0.38 13.40
N LYS A 113 -1.20 0.47 14.48
CA LYS A 113 -0.81 -0.68 15.30
C LYS A 113 -1.98 -1.24 16.12
N GLU A 114 -2.96 -0.39 16.39
CA GLU A 114 -4.18 -0.72 17.13
C GLU A 114 -5.37 -0.31 16.26
N PRO A 115 -5.65 -1.08 15.19
CA PRO A 115 -6.64 -0.69 14.22
C PRO A 115 -8.03 -0.63 14.84
N ASP A 116 -8.75 0.47 14.59
CA ASP A 116 -10.17 0.53 14.90
C ASP A 116 -10.93 -0.22 13.80
N LEU A 117 -11.29 -1.47 14.10
CA LEU A 117 -12.04 -2.33 13.19
C LEU A 117 -13.50 -1.91 13.03
N LYS A 118 -14.05 -1.08 13.94
CA LYS A 118 -15.40 -0.52 13.83
C LYS A 118 -15.44 0.72 12.93
N GLU A 119 -14.31 1.42 12.82
CA GLU A 119 -14.13 2.58 11.95
C GLU A 119 -13.33 2.28 10.66
N SER A 120 -13.17 0.99 10.31
CA SER A 120 -12.65 0.56 8.99
C SER A 120 -13.64 0.84 7.86
N LYS A 121 -14.16 2.07 7.80
CA LYS A 121 -15.01 2.54 6.72
C LYS A 121 -14.19 2.57 5.43
N SER A 122 -14.86 2.27 4.32
CA SER A 122 -14.33 2.47 2.98
C SER A 122 -13.75 3.89 2.86
N PRO A 123 -12.63 4.07 2.14
CA PRO A 123 -11.93 5.35 2.07
C PRO A 123 -12.89 6.47 1.65
N SER A 124 -12.85 7.61 2.34
CA SER A 124 -13.75 8.75 2.11
C SER A 124 -13.33 9.63 0.94
N PHE A 125 -12.35 9.21 0.15
CA PHE A 125 -11.64 10.07 -0.79
C PHE A 125 -11.46 9.41 -2.17
N LEU A 126 -11.30 10.26 -3.19
CA LEU A 126 -11.29 9.91 -4.61
C LEU A 126 -9.99 9.20 -4.97
N LEU A 127 -10.15 7.91 -5.29
CA LEU A 127 -9.09 7.03 -5.70
C LEU A 127 -9.06 6.96 -7.24
N SER A 128 -7.90 7.27 -7.81
CA SER A 128 -7.73 7.94 -9.11
C SER A 128 -8.47 7.31 -10.30
N SER A 129 -9.16 8.16 -11.08
CA SER A 129 -9.71 7.79 -12.39
C SER A 129 -8.63 7.55 -13.47
N ASN A 130 -7.36 7.86 -13.20
CA ASN A 130 -6.30 7.67 -14.19
C ASN A 130 -6.12 6.21 -14.59
N LEU A 131 -6.38 5.26 -13.67
CA LEU A 131 -6.34 3.84 -14.01
C LEU A 131 -7.41 3.46 -15.05
N LEU A 132 -8.53 4.20 -15.14
CA LEU A 132 -9.52 4.00 -16.20
C LEU A 132 -9.03 4.45 -17.58
N LYS A 133 -8.07 5.40 -17.61
CA LYS A 133 -7.49 5.98 -18.83
C LYS A 133 -6.16 5.35 -19.22
N GLU A 134 -5.71 4.34 -18.48
CA GLU A 134 -4.44 3.67 -18.72
C GLU A 134 -4.47 2.90 -20.05
N ILE A 135 -3.51 3.23 -20.93
CA ILE A 135 -3.35 2.63 -22.25
C ILE A 135 -2.19 1.62 -22.28
N VAL A 136 -1.28 1.68 -21.30
CA VAL A 136 -0.15 0.76 -21.18
C VAL A 136 -0.67 -0.64 -20.85
N SER A 137 -0.15 -1.64 -21.55
CA SER A 137 -0.46 -3.05 -21.35
C SER A 137 0.75 -3.90 -21.75
N PRO A 138 1.20 -4.84 -20.89
CA PRO A 138 0.70 -5.11 -19.55
C PRO A 138 1.13 -4.03 -18.53
N VAL A 139 0.34 -3.87 -17.46
CA VAL A 139 0.80 -3.16 -16.25
C VAL A 139 1.11 -4.17 -15.16
N VAL A 140 2.26 -4.03 -14.52
CA VAL A 140 2.71 -4.93 -13.46
C VAL A 140 2.72 -4.22 -12.12
N PHE A 141 2.12 -4.85 -11.11
CA PHE A 141 2.13 -4.44 -9.72
C PHE A 141 2.79 -5.51 -8.86
N VAL A 142 3.59 -5.10 -7.88
CA VAL A 142 4.35 -5.98 -6.98
C VAL A 142 4.20 -5.53 -5.54
N GLY A 143 4.26 -6.48 -4.61
CA GLY A 143 4.19 -6.14 -3.19
C GLY A 143 4.30 -7.35 -2.27
N ARG A 144 4.25 -7.06 -0.97
CA ARG A 144 4.22 -8.06 0.11
C ARG A 144 3.21 -7.66 1.14
N THR A 145 2.41 -8.63 1.57
CA THR A 145 1.36 -8.41 2.57
C THR A 145 1.55 -9.37 3.74
N PRO A 146 0.96 -9.08 4.90
CA PRO A 146 0.78 -10.09 5.94
C PRO A 146 0.11 -11.35 5.39
N CYS A 147 0.44 -12.50 5.97
CA CYS A 147 -0.01 -13.78 5.43
C CYS A 147 -1.36 -14.23 5.98
N ARG A 148 -1.58 -14.09 7.29
CA ARG A 148 -2.64 -14.81 8.00
C ARG A 148 -4.03 -14.32 7.63
N GLU A 149 -4.23 -13.02 7.67
CA GLU A 149 -5.52 -12.36 7.46
C GLU A 149 -6.05 -12.67 6.05
N PHE A 150 -5.19 -12.49 5.04
CA PHE A 150 -5.52 -12.76 3.64
C PHE A 150 -5.71 -14.26 3.37
N ALA A 151 -4.83 -15.11 3.93
CA ALA A 151 -4.93 -16.55 3.74
C ALA A 151 -6.24 -17.11 4.33
N ALA A 152 -6.69 -16.57 5.47
CA ALA A 152 -7.94 -16.96 6.10
C ALA A 152 -9.17 -16.62 5.23
N GLU A 153 -9.28 -15.37 4.75
CA GLU A 153 -10.44 -14.93 3.93
C GLU A 153 -10.48 -15.64 2.56
N HIS A 154 -9.31 -15.91 1.97
CA HIS A 154 -9.20 -16.50 0.62
C HIS A 154 -8.86 -18.00 0.62
N HIS A 155 -9.04 -18.68 1.76
CA HIS A 155 -8.83 -20.13 1.93
C HIS A 155 -7.48 -20.62 1.36
N LEU A 156 -6.42 -19.87 1.61
CA LEU A 156 -5.06 -20.28 1.23
C LEU A 156 -4.47 -21.17 2.31
N ASN A 157 -3.88 -22.30 1.90
CA ASN A 157 -3.15 -23.19 2.79
C ASN A 157 -1.78 -22.58 3.15
N ALA A 158 -1.77 -21.64 4.09
CA ALA A 158 -0.57 -21.05 4.67
C ALA A 158 -0.19 -21.75 5.97
N SER A 159 1.10 -22.03 6.16
CA SER A 159 1.64 -22.56 7.40
C SER A 159 1.54 -21.54 8.54
N SER A 160 1.59 -22.01 9.78
CA SER A 160 1.61 -21.14 10.97
C SER A 160 2.83 -20.21 11.04
N THR A 161 3.90 -20.55 10.31
CA THR A 161 5.14 -19.78 10.20
C THR A 161 5.17 -18.85 8.98
N CYS A 162 4.10 -18.80 8.19
CA CYS A 162 3.98 -17.86 7.08
C CYS A 162 3.89 -16.42 7.61
N ILE A 163 4.96 -15.66 7.44
CA ILE A 163 5.01 -14.25 7.87
C ILE A 163 4.54 -13.27 6.80
N LYS A 164 4.58 -13.67 5.52
CA LYS A 164 4.21 -12.79 4.40
C LYS A 164 3.83 -13.55 3.14
N LEU A 165 3.03 -12.91 2.30
CA LEU A 165 2.78 -13.28 0.92
C LEU A 165 3.61 -12.39 -0.01
N LYS A 166 4.09 -12.93 -1.13
CA LYS A 166 4.72 -12.13 -2.20
C LYS A 166 3.81 -12.12 -3.42
N TRP A 167 3.65 -10.95 -4.01
CA TRP A 167 2.72 -10.71 -5.10
C TRP A 167 3.44 -10.15 -6.33
N LYS A 168 3.07 -10.67 -7.50
CA LYS A 168 3.28 -10.03 -8.80
C LYS A 168 1.99 -10.16 -9.59
N LEU A 169 1.27 -9.07 -9.74
CA LEU A 169 0.03 -8.95 -10.51
C LEU A 169 0.34 -8.28 -11.84
N THR A 170 -0.03 -8.94 -12.94
CA THR A 170 0.04 -8.41 -14.30
C THR A 170 -1.38 -8.23 -14.81
N LEU A 171 -1.75 -7.01 -15.18
CA LEU A 171 -3.05 -6.66 -15.75
C LEU A 171 -2.88 -6.40 -17.25
N ASN A 172 -3.55 -7.22 -18.07
CA ASN A 172 -3.57 -7.05 -19.52
C ASN A 172 -4.84 -6.31 -19.95
N ARG A 173 -4.70 -5.48 -20.98
CA ARG A 173 -5.77 -4.78 -21.69
C ARG A 173 -5.75 -5.12 -23.16
N ASP A 174 -6.91 -4.95 -23.79
CA ASP A 174 -7.04 -5.04 -25.25
C ASP A 174 -6.27 -3.90 -25.94
N ALA A 175 -5.54 -4.21 -27.01
CA ALA A 175 -4.63 -3.27 -27.65
C ALA A 175 -5.35 -2.14 -28.42
N ILE A 176 -6.63 -2.32 -28.76
CA ILE A 176 -7.40 -1.36 -29.55
C ILE A 176 -8.35 -0.55 -28.65
N THR A 177 -9.08 -1.25 -27.80
CA THR A 177 -10.12 -0.66 -26.94
C THR A 177 -9.60 -0.21 -25.58
N HIS A 178 -8.39 -0.66 -25.19
CA HIS A 178 -7.77 -0.45 -23.88
C HIS A 178 -8.62 -0.97 -22.69
N GLN A 179 -9.62 -1.80 -22.97
CA GLN A 179 -10.48 -2.40 -21.95
C GLN A 179 -9.75 -3.52 -21.19
N PRO A 180 -10.05 -3.74 -19.90
CA PRO A 180 -9.58 -4.90 -19.15
C PRO A 180 -9.85 -6.23 -19.88
N THR A 181 -8.86 -7.13 -19.93
CA THR A 181 -9.02 -8.46 -20.53
C THR A 181 -8.69 -9.56 -19.52
N THR A 182 -7.41 -9.89 -19.39
CA THR A 182 -6.91 -10.98 -18.57
C THR A 182 -5.91 -10.49 -17.56
N TYR A 183 -5.74 -11.23 -16.48
CA TYR A 183 -4.67 -10.99 -15.51
C TYR A 183 -3.84 -12.26 -15.34
N SER A 184 -2.62 -12.08 -14.84
CA SER A 184 -1.83 -13.13 -14.22
C SER A 184 -1.39 -12.65 -12.84
N ILE A 185 -1.60 -13.45 -11.81
CA ILE A 185 -1.10 -13.18 -10.46
C ILE A 185 -0.22 -14.33 -10.00
N ARG A 186 1.04 -14.00 -9.72
CA ARG A 186 1.93 -14.87 -8.96
C ARG A 186 1.77 -14.55 -7.49
N LYS A 187 1.32 -15.54 -6.72
CA LYS A 187 1.34 -15.50 -5.25
C LYS A 187 2.33 -16.53 -4.72
N VAL A 188 3.19 -16.11 -3.80
CA VAL A 188 4.13 -17.02 -3.12
C VAL A 188 3.68 -17.19 -1.68
N VAL A 189 3.23 -18.41 -1.34
CA VAL A 189 2.82 -18.83 0.01
C VAL A 189 3.83 -19.86 0.50
N ASP A 190 4.43 -19.67 1.68
CA ASP A 190 5.46 -20.59 2.20
C ASP A 190 6.58 -20.92 1.20
N ASN A 191 7.06 -19.90 0.48
CA ASN A 191 8.05 -20.02 -0.61
C ASN A 191 7.62 -20.91 -1.79
N LYS A 192 6.35 -21.31 -1.88
CA LYS A 192 5.79 -22.03 -3.01
C LYS A 192 5.08 -21.05 -3.94
N PRO A 193 5.63 -20.77 -5.14
CA PRO A 193 4.96 -19.93 -6.10
C PRO A 193 3.74 -20.65 -6.68
N LYS A 194 2.63 -19.92 -6.81
CA LYS A 194 1.45 -20.33 -7.55
C LYS A 194 1.06 -19.20 -8.49
N ASP A 195 1.04 -19.52 -9.78
CA ASP A 195 0.52 -18.63 -10.81
C ASP A 195 -0.96 -18.94 -11.03
N VAL A 196 -1.78 -17.88 -11.07
CA VAL A 196 -3.20 -17.96 -11.40
C VAL A 196 -3.48 -16.93 -12.50
N THR A 197 -4.27 -17.32 -13.48
CA THR A 197 -4.74 -16.44 -14.53
C THR A 197 -6.27 -16.41 -14.53
N GLY A 198 -6.83 -15.31 -15.01
CA GLY A 198 -8.27 -15.12 -15.07
C GLY A 198 -8.64 -13.84 -15.80
N ARG A 199 -9.90 -13.43 -15.65
CA ARG A 199 -10.39 -12.16 -16.18
C ARG A 199 -10.42 -11.12 -15.07
N TRP A 200 -10.30 -9.86 -15.43
CA TRP A 200 -10.45 -8.77 -14.48
C TRP A 200 -11.26 -7.64 -15.08
N VAL A 201 -11.83 -6.82 -14.22
CA VAL A 201 -12.63 -5.65 -14.60
C VAL A 201 -12.29 -4.48 -13.69
N LEU A 202 -12.61 -3.27 -14.18
CA LEU A 202 -12.66 -2.07 -13.37
C LEU A 202 -14.10 -1.81 -12.98
N ARG A 203 -14.36 -1.68 -11.68
CA ARG A 203 -15.64 -1.26 -11.13
C ARG A 203 -15.51 0.16 -10.60
N LYS A 204 -16.55 0.96 -10.84
CA LYS A 204 -16.71 2.25 -10.18
C LYS A 204 -17.59 2.08 -8.95
N GLY A 205 -17.25 2.82 -7.91
CA GLY A 205 -18.06 2.97 -6.70
C GLY A 205 -17.72 1.98 -5.59
N GLY A 206 -17.62 2.53 -4.39
CA GLY A 206 -17.69 1.83 -3.11
C GLY A 206 -18.73 2.51 -2.21
N PRO A 207 -19.07 1.91 -1.06
CA PRO A 207 -20.14 2.39 -0.18
C PRO A 207 -20.01 3.85 0.25
N SER A 208 -18.77 4.36 0.38
CA SER A 208 -18.44 5.73 0.79
C SER A 208 -18.04 6.65 -0.36
N ASN A 209 -17.79 6.12 -1.56
CA ASN A 209 -17.22 6.87 -2.66
C ASN A 209 -17.67 6.31 -4.03
N PRO A 210 -18.60 6.98 -4.74
CA PRO A 210 -19.10 6.52 -6.03
C PRO A 210 -18.06 6.56 -7.17
N ASP A 211 -16.98 7.33 -7.01
CA ASP A 211 -15.94 7.50 -8.03
C ASP A 211 -14.71 6.61 -7.78
N ALA A 212 -14.69 5.85 -6.67
CA ALA A 212 -13.62 4.90 -6.38
C ALA A 212 -13.45 3.90 -7.53
N VAL A 213 -12.21 3.67 -7.94
CA VAL A 213 -11.87 2.66 -8.94
C VAL A 213 -11.39 1.39 -8.26
N ILE A 214 -12.15 0.31 -8.44
CA ILE A 214 -11.86 -1.03 -7.90
C ILE A 214 -11.40 -1.92 -9.05
N VAL A 215 -10.20 -2.49 -8.92
CA VAL A 215 -9.74 -3.61 -9.73
C VAL A 215 -10.30 -4.88 -9.12
N GLN A 216 -11.16 -5.58 -9.86
CA GLN A 216 -11.73 -6.85 -9.46
C GLN A 216 -11.17 -7.99 -10.31
N LEU A 217 -10.50 -8.95 -9.68
CA LEU A 217 -10.05 -10.19 -10.32
C LEU A 217 -11.16 -11.25 -10.23
N ASP A 218 -11.36 -12.02 -11.29
CA ASP A 218 -12.39 -13.07 -11.41
C ASP A 218 -13.81 -12.57 -11.07
N PRO A 219 -14.37 -11.64 -11.87
CA PRO A 219 -15.67 -11.03 -11.59
C PRO A 219 -16.85 -12.01 -11.59
N ASP A 220 -16.70 -13.17 -12.24
CA ASP A 220 -17.74 -14.20 -12.32
C ASP A 220 -17.74 -15.14 -11.11
N ASP A 221 -16.75 -15.04 -10.22
CA ASP A 221 -16.61 -15.88 -9.02
C ASP A 221 -16.32 -14.99 -7.79
N PRO A 222 -17.35 -14.35 -7.20
CA PRO A 222 -17.20 -13.46 -6.06
C PRO A 222 -16.49 -14.11 -4.86
N ASP A 223 -16.60 -15.42 -4.69
CA ASP A 223 -15.98 -16.14 -3.57
C ASP A 223 -14.47 -16.24 -3.69
N LYS A 224 -13.95 -16.29 -4.93
CA LYS A 224 -12.51 -16.32 -5.23
C LYS A 224 -11.94 -14.95 -5.58
N SER A 225 -12.81 -13.98 -5.84
CA SER A 225 -12.45 -12.65 -6.30
C SER A 225 -11.49 -11.95 -5.34
N ILE A 226 -10.44 -11.34 -5.91
CA ILE A 226 -9.55 -10.43 -5.18
C ILE A 226 -9.94 -9.01 -5.58
N LEU A 227 -10.16 -8.17 -4.57
CA LEU A 227 -10.56 -6.78 -4.73
C LEU A 227 -9.40 -5.88 -4.33
N LEU A 228 -9.09 -4.92 -5.20
CA LEU A 228 -8.08 -3.90 -4.96
C LEU A 228 -8.68 -2.54 -5.29
N ILE A 229 -8.40 -1.52 -4.49
CA ILE A 229 -8.77 -0.14 -4.77
C ILE A 229 -7.55 0.67 -5.23
N ALA A 230 -7.72 1.50 -6.24
CA ALA A 230 -6.61 2.23 -6.86
C ALA A 230 -6.29 3.53 -6.13
N GLY A 231 -5.23 3.55 -5.32
CA GLY A 231 -4.60 4.75 -4.75
C GLY A 231 -4.44 5.86 -5.80
N ASP A 232 -3.65 5.52 -6.79
CA ASP A 232 -3.47 6.24 -8.04
C ASP A 232 -3.19 5.23 -9.15
N GLU A 233 -2.65 5.66 -10.30
CA GLU A 233 -2.22 4.74 -11.34
C GLU A 233 -1.01 3.84 -10.96
N ASN A 234 -0.36 4.10 -9.83
CA ASN A 234 0.87 3.42 -9.40
C ASN A 234 0.74 2.62 -8.09
N VAL A 235 -0.29 2.87 -7.28
CA VAL A 235 -0.46 2.22 -5.97
C VAL A 235 -1.85 1.63 -5.86
N LEU A 236 -1.93 0.33 -5.54
CA LEU A 236 -3.18 -0.38 -5.27
C LEU A 236 -3.21 -0.85 -3.82
N PHE A 237 -4.39 -0.87 -3.19
CA PHE A 237 -4.60 -1.38 -1.84
C PHE A 237 -5.58 -2.55 -1.86
N PHE A 238 -5.31 -3.63 -1.11
CA PHE A 238 -6.26 -4.74 -1.02
C PHE A 238 -7.50 -4.34 -0.22
N LEU A 239 -8.64 -4.86 -0.67
CA LEU A 239 -9.92 -4.77 0.01
C LEU A 239 -10.38 -6.15 0.46
N HIS A 240 -11.06 -6.18 1.59
CA HIS A 240 -11.92 -7.29 2.00
C HIS A 240 -13.10 -7.42 1.03
N LYS A 241 -13.81 -8.56 1.11
CA LYS A 241 -15.01 -8.83 0.30
C LYS A 241 -16.13 -7.80 0.52
N ASP A 242 -16.18 -7.15 1.68
CA ASP A 242 -17.15 -6.12 2.03
C ASP A 242 -16.73 -4.69 1.61
N LEU A 243 -15.63 -4.56 0.85
CA LEU A 243 -15.05 -3.30 0.38
C LEU A 243 -14.44 -2.42 1.49
N THR A 244 -14.17 -2.99 2.66
CA THR A 244 -13.30 -2.37 3.66
C THR A 244 -11.83 -2.63 3.32
N MET A 245 -10.93 -1.76 3.80
CA MET A 245 -9.50 -1.90 3.51
C MET A 245 -8.84 -2.87 4.48
N TYR A 246 -7.99 -3.74 3.95
CA TYR A 246 -7.09 -4.52 4.78
C TYR A 246 -6.09 -3.61 5.52
N VAL A 247 -5.87 -3.87 6.80
CA VAL A 247 -4.82 -3.21 7.59
C VAL A 247 -3.64 -4.16 7.75
N GLY A 248 -2.43 -3.65 7.51
CA GLY A 248 -1.21 -4.43 7.64
C GLY A 248 -0.76 -4.65 9.09
N ASP A 249 0.47 -5.13 9.24
CA ASP A 249 1.13 -5.31 10.52
C ASP A 249 2.37 -4.40 10.67
N ASN A 250 3.22 -4.69 11.66
CA ASN A 250 4.47 -3.96 11.92
C ASN A 250 5.53 -4.08 10.80
N ASN A 251 5.33 -4.94 9.81
CA ASN A 251 6.32 -5.32 8.80
C ASN A 251 5.81 -5.15 7.36
N PHE A 252 4.52 -5.38 7.13
CA PHE A 252 3.93 -5.43 5.79
C PHE A 252 2.60 -4.68 5.77
N SER A 253 2.36 -3.91 4.71
CA SER A 253 1.05 -3.32 4.41
C SER A 253 0.30 -4.19 3.40
N PHE A 254 -0.96 -3.87 3.17
CA PHE A 254 -1.76 -4.46 2.10
C PHE A 254 -1.72 -3.61 0.82
N THR A 255 -0.51 -3.35 0.33
CA THR A 255 -0.27 -2.43 -0.80
C THR A 255 0.50 -3.13 -1.92
N LEU A 256 0.09 -2.90 -3.17
CA LEU A 256 0.87 -3.22 -4.36
C LEU A 256 1.34 -1.94 -5.04
N ASN A 257 2.58 -1.95 -5.50
CA ASN A 257 3.23 -0.83 -6.18
C ASN A 257 3.47 -1.19 -7.63
N ARG A 258 3.23 -0.28 -8.56
CA ARG A 258 3.57 -0.44 -9.96
C ARG A 258 5.06 -0.71 -10.05
N ALA A 259 5.42 -1.81 -10.70
CA ALA A 259 6.79 -2.05 -11.07
C ALA A 259 7.14 -1.08 -12.19
N SER A 260 8.22 -0.32 -12.02
CA SER A 260 8.95 0.19 -13.18
C SER A 260 9.35 -1.00 -14.05
N ASP A 261 9.25 -0.87 -15.38
CA ASP A 261 9.64 -1.92 -16.33
C ASP A 261 11.08 -2.38 -16.02
N ASN A 262 11.20 -3.45 -15.25
CA ASN A 262 12.47 -4.10 -14.99
C ASN A 262 12.54 -5.29 -15.93
N LYS A 263 13.43 -5.15 -16.91
CA LYS A 263 14.05 -6.24 -17.66
C LYS A 263 14.36 -7.45 -16.78
#